data_AF-A0A1A2XMC9-F1
#
_entry.id   AF-A0A1A2XMC9-F1
#
_cell.length_a   1.000
_cell.length_b   1.000
_cell.length_c   1.000
_cell.angle_alpha   90.00
_cell.angle_beta   90.00
_cell.angle_gamma   90.00
#
_symmetry.space_group_name_H-M   'P 1'
#
loop_
_entity.id
_entity.type
_entity.pdbx_description
1 polymer ?
#
loop_
_entity_poly.entity_id
_entity_poly.type
_entity_poly.pdbx_seq_one_letter_code
_entity_poly.pdbx_strand_id
1 'polypeptide(L)'
;MTSFSQSSPDAFTSGRRLTKPAGPPNPGQPAWNTQRGSAMPVKRYRSFADEVEKISLPDRTWPDRVIDRAPLWCAVDLRDGNQALIDPMSPARKRRMFDLLVTMGYKEIEVGFPSASQTDFDFVREIITDGAVPDDVTLQVLTQCRDELIERTFEACAGAKNVIVHFYNSTSILQRRVVFRADRAAVQAIAVAGARKCLQEAAKYPGTRWRYEYSPESYTGTELEYAKEVCDAVGDVIEPTPDNPIIFNLPATVEMATPNVYADSIEWMHRNLKRRDSVILSLHPHNDRGTAVAAAELGYQAGADRIEGCLFGNGERTGNVCLVTLGLNLFSRGVDPQIDFSNIDEIRRTVEYCNQLGVPERHPYGGDLVYTAFSGSHQDAINKGLDQMKIDADAADADVDDMLWQVPYLPIDPRDVGRTYEAVIRVNSQSGKGGVAYVMKTDHGLVLPRRLQIEFSRVIQQLTDGEGGEVTPKEMWDAFADEYLNPVRPLERMQQKLIAAETDDGTDRIEAVVKVDGVETEIAGAGNGPLAAFVDALSHVGVHVHVLDYSEHAMSAGEEAQAAAYVEAQIGDRTVWGVGIASSITTASLRAVVSAVNRAARPG
;
A
#
# COMPACT_ATOMS: atom_id res chain seq x y z
N MET A 1 37.44 39.74 2.93
CA MET A 1 37.02 38.41 2.42
C MET A 1 36.52 37.60 3.60
N THR A 2 35.23 37.72 3.90
CA THR A 2 34.54 36.93 4.92
C THR A 2 34.13 35.61 4.29
N SER A 3 34.85 34.54 4.66
CA SER A 3 34.54 33.17 4.28
C SER A 3 33.25 32.73 4.97
N PHE A 4 32.13 32.80 4.26
CA PHE A 4 30.94 32.03 4.63
C PHE A 4 31.25 30.56 4.37
N SER A 5 31.50 29.81 5.45
CA SER A 5 31.51 28.35 5.41
C SER A 5 30.10 27.91 5.02
N GLN A 6 29.93 27.43 3.79
CA GLN A 6 28.72 26.73 3.36
C GLN A 6 28.61 25.46 4.22
N SER A 7 27.65 25.45 5.14
CA SER A 7 27.26 24.24 5.84
C SER A 7 26.73 23.24 4.81
N SER A 8 27.29 22.03 4.81
CA SER A 8 26.78 20.90 4.00
C SER A 8 25.27 20.73 4.22
N PRO A 9 24.48 20.39 3.18
CA PRO A 9 23.07 20.00 3.32
C PRO A 9 22.86 18.80 4.29
N ASP A 10 23.93 18.06 4.63
CA ASP A 10 23.92 16.97 5.62
C ASP A 10 24.22 17.42 7.08
N ALA A 11 24.30 18.72 7.35
CA ALA A 11 24.60 19.24 8.69
C ALA A 11 23.38 19.07 9.63
N PHE A 12 23.20 17.86 10.18
CA PHE A 12 22.22 17.58 11.22
C PHE A 12 22.64 18.23 12.55
N THR A 13 22.04 19.36 12.90
CA THR A 13 22.21 19.99 14.21
C THR A 13 21.16 19.45 15.19
N SER A 14 21.46 18.34 15.87
CA SER A 14 20.64 17.85 16.98
C SER A 14 21.18 18.34 18.33
N GLY A 15 20.30 18.83 19.20
CA GLY A 15 20.64 19.18 20.58
C GLY A 15 21.06 17.99 21.46
N ARG A 16 20.96 16.76 20.96
CA ARG A 16 21.42 15.52 21.64
C ARG A 16 22.03 14.54 20.63
N ARG A 17 23.13 13.89 21.01
CA ARG A 17 23.72 12.77 20.27
C ARG A 17 23.13 11.44 20.73
N LEU A 18 23.05 10.47 19.82
CA LEU A 18 22.74 9.09 20.19
C LEU A 18 23.79 8.57 21.16
N THR A 19 23.33 7.95 22.25
CA THR A 19 24.18 7.32 23.26
C THR A 19 23.75 5.88 23.43
N LYS A 20 24.67 4.93 23.23
CA LYS A 20 24.39 3.51 23.42
C LYS A 20 23.95 3.27 24.88
N PRO A 21 22.82 2.56 25.13
CA PRO A 21 22.39 2.21 26.48
C PRO A 21 23.49 1.46 27.26
N ALA A 22 23.80 1.94 28.46
CA ALA A 22 24.84 1.38 29.33
C ALA A 22 24.37 1.16 30.78
N GLY A 23 23.14 1.55 31.10
CA GLY A 23 22.55 1.35 32.43
C GLY A 23 22.42 -0.13 32.79
N PRO A 24 22.17 -0.46 34.07
CA PRO A 24 21.95 -1.84 34.49
C PRO A 24 20.77 -2.48 33.74
N PRO A 25 20.78 -3.81 33.54
CA PRO A 25 19.60 -4.53 33.06
C PRO A 25 18.48 -4.47 34.11
N ASN A 26 17.25 -4.76 33.70
CA ASN A 26 16.13 -4.78 34.63
C ASN A 26 16.28 -5.91 35.66
N PRO A 27 15.78 -5.74 36.90
CA PRO A 27 15.71 -6.85 37.86
C PRO A 27 14.97 -8.05 37.25
N GLY A 28 15.55 -9.24 37.34
CA GLY A 28 14.99 -10.46 36.77
C GLY A 28 15.12 -10.61 35.25
N GLN A 29 15.81 -9.70 34.56
CA GLN A 29 16.04 -9.80 33.12
C GLN A 29 16.80 -11.11 32.78
N PRO A 30 16.29 -11.94 31.84
CA PRO A 30 16.94 -13.18 31.47
C PRO A 30 18.35 -12.97 30.91
N ALA A 31 19.27 -13.89 31.20
CA ALA A 31 20.68 -13.77 30.81
C ALA A 31 20.90 -13.69 29.29
N TRP A 32 20.02 -14.31 28.50
CA TRP A 32 20.07 -14.26 27.03
C TRP A 32 19.62 -12.91 26.46
N ASN A 33 18.91 -12.08 27.24
CA ASN A 33 18.58 -10.71 26.85
C ASN A 33 19.69 -9.77 27.29
N THR A 34 20.54 -9.36 26.35
CA THR A 34 21.71 -8.52 26.62
C THR A 34 21.42 -7.01 26.55
N GLN A 35 20.15 -6.61 26.43
CA GLN A 35 19.78 -5.19 26.42
C GLN A 35 20.12 -4.50 27.75
N ARG A 36 20.35 -3.19 27.70
CA ARG A 36 20.78 -2.37 28.84
C ARG A 36 19.84 -1.20 29.04
N GLY A 37 19.72 -0.71 30.27
CA GLY A 37 18.95 0.49 30.57
C GLY A 37 19.43 1.70 29.77
N SER A 38 18.51 2.40 29.10
CA SER A 38 18.82 3.63 28.36
C SER A 38 18.86 4.85 29.28
N ALA A 39 19.42 5.96 28.78
CA ALA A 39 19.41 7.25 29.47
C ALA A 39 18.15 8.08 29.17
N MET A 40 17.14 7.49 28.53
CA MET A 40 15.88 8.20 28.26
C MET A 40 15.18 8.53 29.59
N PRO A 41 14.55 9.71 29.73
CA PRO A 41 13.96 10.15 30.99
C PRO A 41 12.58 9.51 31.24
N VAL A 42 12.53 8.17 31.29
CA VAL A 42 11.29 7.37 31.42
C VAL A 42 10.45 7.82 32.63
N LYS A 43 11.09 8.28 33.71
CA LYS A 43 10.43 8.83 34.91
C LYS A 43 9.51 10.04 34.68
N ARG A 44 9.56 10.67 33.50
CA ARG A 44 8.64 11.76 33.12
C ARG A 44 7.29 11.25 32.62
N TYR A 45 7.17 9.96 32.35
CA TYR A 45 5.99 9.33 31.77
C TYR A 45 5.47 8.27 32.74
N ARG A 46 4.15 8.15 32.86
CA ARG A 46 3.48 7.20 33.74
C ARG A 46 2.78 6.11 32.94
N SER A 47 2.44 5.00 33.58
CA SER A 47 1.54 4.02 32.97
C SER A 47 0.17 4.67 32.73
N PHE A 48 -0.60 4.18 31.74
CA PHE A 48 -1.95 4.69 31.50
C PHE A 48 -2.83 4.61 32.76
N ALA A 49 -2.71 3.51 33.51
CA ALA A 49 -3.45 3.29 34.74
C ALA A 49 -3.16 4.33 35.84
N ASP A 50 -1.92 4.84 35.91
CA ASP A 50 -1.52 5.86 36.87
C ASP A 50 -1.77 7.30 36.36
N GLU A 51 -1.83 7.48 35.04
CA GLU A 51 -2.07 8.77 34.39
C GLU A 51 -3.55 9.12 34.36
N VAL A 52 -4.40 8.14 34.04
CA VAL A 52 -5.85 8.28 33.87
C VAL A 52 -6.56 7.40 34.91
N GLU A 53 -6.71 6.11 34.61
CA GLU A 53 -7.28 5.13 35.52
C GLU A 53 -7.03 3.69 35.04
N LYS A 54 -7.18 2.72 35.94
CA LYS A 54 -7.14 1.30 35.61
C LYS A 54 -8.49 0.84 35.06
N ILE A 55 -8.60 0.76 33.73
CA ILE A 55 -9.74 0.12 33.08
C ILE A 55 -9.63 -1.40 33.22
N SER A 56 -10.67 -2.03 33.77
CA SER A 56 -10.74 -3.48 33.96
C SER A 56 -12.13 -3.98 33.63
N LEU A 57 -12.24 -4.73 32.53
CA LEU A 57 -13.46 -5.41 32.09
C LEU A 57 -13.20 -6.92 31.98
N PRO A 58 -13.24 -7.68 33.11
CA PRO A 58 -12.85 -9.09 33.12
C PRO A 58 -13.72 -9.98 32.23
N ASP A 59 -14.97 -9.57 32.00
CA ASP A 59 -16.00 -10.21 31.19
C ASP A 59 -16.18 -9.53 29.83
N ARG A 60 -15.12 -8.88 29.30
CA ARG A 60 -15.08 -8.30 27.94
C ARG A 60 -15.50 -9.34 26.89
N THR A 61 -16.21 -8.90 25.85
CA THR A 61 -16.71 -9.79 24.79
C THR A 61 -16.12 -9.47 23.43
N TRP A 62 -15.54 -8.28 23.23
CA TRP A 62 -14.94 -7.88 21.96
C TRP A 62 -13.88 -8.84 21.41
N PRO A 63 -13.04 -9.54 22.23
CA PRO A 63 -12.02 -10.45 21.68
C PRO A 63 -12.60 -11.66 20.93
N ASP A 64 -13.84 -12.04 21.23
CA ASP A 64 -14.52 -13.20 20.64
C ASP A 64 -15.43 -12.82 19.46
N ARG A 65 -15.48 -11.52 19.10
CA ARG A 65 -16.34 -11.02 18.03
C ARG A 65 -15.53 -10.79 16.76
N VAL A 66 -16.06 -11.28 15.65
CA VAL A 66 -15.55 -10.99 14.30
C VAL A 66 -16.50 -10.00 13.64
N ILE A 67 -15.95 -8.99 12.97
CA ILE A 67 -16.75 -8.00 12.24
C ILE A 67 -17.39 -8.68 11.02
N ASP A 68 -18.71 -8.56 10.89
CA ASP A 68 -19.50 -9.20 9.82
C ASP A 68 -20.28 -8.19 8.95
N ARG A 69 -20.16 -6.89 9.23
CA ARG A 69 -20.86 -5.80 8.54
C ARG A 69 -20.06 -4.50 8.63
N ALA A 70 -20.31 -3.57 7.72
CA ALA A 70 -19.72 -2.23 7.79
C ALA A 70 -20.28 -1.41 8.97
N PRO A 71 -19.47 -0.57 9.63
CA PRO A 71 -19.97 0.49 10.51
C PRO A 71 -20.61 1.61 9.68
N LEU A 72 -21.33 2.51 10.35
CA LEU A 72 -21.62 3.80 9.76
C LEU A 72 -20.31 4.61 9.65
N TRP A 73 -19.99 5.08 8.45
CA TRP A 73 -18.79 5.89 8.21
C TRP A 73 -19.08 7.38 8.27
N CYS A 74 -18.20 8.13 8.91
CA CYS A 74 -18.13 9.58 8.74
C CYS A 74 -16.73 10.02 8.31
N ALA A 75 -16.68 10.73 7.19
CA ALA A 75 -15.45 11.30 6.68
C ALA A 75 -15.26 12.72 7.23
N VAL A 76 -14.14 12.96 7.90
CA VAL A 76 -13.80 14.24 8.53
C VAL A 76 -12.65 14.97 7.81
N ASP A 77 -12.33 14.57 6.58
CA ASP A 77 -11.25 15.13 5.75
C ASP A 77 -11.36 16.66 5.57
N LEU A 78 -12.57 17.19 5.42
CA LEU A 78 -12.84 18.61 5.14
C LEU A 78 -12.74 19.51 6.38
N ARG A 79 -12.68 18.93 7.58
CA ARG A 79 -12.52 19.65 8.85
C ARG A 79 -11.25 19.22 9.56
N ASP A 80 -11.20 18.01 10.12
CA ASP A 80 -10.06 17.51 10.90
C ASP A 80 -8.83 17.28 10.00
N GLY A 81 -9.04 16.71 8.81
CA GLY A 81 -7.98 16.60 7.81
C GLY A 81 -7.47 17.97 7.38
N ASN A 82 -8.38 18.89 7.04
CA ASN A 82 -8.04 20.21 6.51
C ASN A 82 -7.29 21.11 7.51
N GLN A 83 -7.68 21.11 8.80
CA GLN A 83 -7.01 21.94 9.81
C GLN A 83 -5.55 21.51 10.07
N ALA A 84 -5.21 20.25 9.77
CA ALA A 84 -3.90 19.68 9.99
C ALA A 84 -2.91 19.91 8.83
N LEU A 85 -3.36 20.51 7.73
CA LEU A 85 -2.52 20.76 6.56
C LEU A 85 -1.61 21.98 6.79
N ILE A 86 -0.39 21.92 6.23
CA ILE A 86 0.50 23.08 6.15
C ILE A 86 -0.15 24.18 5.30
N ASP A 87 -0.70 23.78 4.15
CA ASP A 87 -1.46 24.62 3.24
C ASP A 87 -2.92 24.14 3.24
N PRO A 88 -3.83 24.81 3.98
CA PRO A 88 -5.24 24.44 4.00
C PRO A 88 -5.88 24.41 2.60
N MET A 89 -6.89 23.57 2.42
CA MET A 89 -7.61 23.42 1.16
C MET A 89 -8.20 24.74 0.69
N SER A 90 -7.97 25.07 -0.58
CA SER A 90 -8.74 26.10 -1.28
C SER A 90 -10.19 25.65 -1.47
N PRO A 91 -11.14 26.55 -1.77
CA PRO A 91 -12.53 26.17 -2.07
C PRO A 91 -12.64 25.07 -3.14
N ALA A 92 -11.83 25.15 -4.20
CA ALA A 92 -11.80 24.13 -5.24
C ALA A 92 -11.33 22.75 -4.74
N ARG A 93 -10.33 22.70 -3.84
CA ARG A 93 -9.87 21.44 -3.22
C ARG A 93 -10.90 20.87 -2.25
N LYS A 94 -11.55 21.74 -1.46
CA LYS A 94 -12.67 21.32 -0.61
C LYS A 94 -13.80 20.73 -1.44
N ARG A 95 -14.19 21.41 -2.52
CA ARG A 95 -15.24 20.91 -3.40
C ARG A 95 -14.88 19.57 -4.03
N ARG A 96 -13.64 19.43 -4.52
CA ARG A 96 -13.13 18.18 -5.08
C ARG A 96 -13.13 17.04 -4.06
N MET A 97 -12.71 17.29 -2.82
CA MET A 97 -12.73 16.28 -1.75
C MET A 97 -14.18 15.90 -1.37
N PHE A 98 -15.09 16.88 -1.26
CA PHE A 98 -16.50 16.64 -1.01
C PHE A 98 -17.14 15.75 -2.10
N ASP A 99 -16.93 16.10 -3.37
CA ASP A 99 -17.45 15.34 -4.50
C ASP A 99 -16.87 13.91 -4.54
N LEU A 100 -15.59 13.74 -4.20
CA LEU A 100 -14.97 12.41 -4.07
C LEU A 100 -15.66 11.59 -2.98
N LEU A 101 -15.81 12.13 -1.77
CA LEU A 101 -16.42 11.41 -0.64
C LEU A 101 -17.87 11.00 -0.95
N VAL A 102 -18.63 11.89 -1.58
CA VAL A 102 -19.99 11.59 -2.06
C VAL A 102 -19.97 10.45 -3.09
N THR A 103 -19.07 10.52 -4.07
CA THR A 103 -18.95 9.52 -5.14
C THR A 103 -18.56 8.15 -4.59
N MET A 104 -17.65 8.09 -3.62
CA MET A 104 -17.24 6.85 -2.95
C MET A 104 -18.37 6.22 -2.12
N GLY A 105 -19.37 6.99 -1.71
CA GLY A 105 -20.56 6.49 -1.00
C GLY A 105 -20.71 6.94 0.45
N TYR A 106 -19.85 7.83 0.97
CA TYR A 106 -20.00 8.35 2.34
C TYR A 106 -21.31 9.11 2.53
N LYS A 107 -22.04 8.82 3.61
CA LYS A 107 -23.35 9.41 3.91
C LYS A 107 -23.33 10.44 5.03
N GLU A 108 -22.28 10.47 5.84
CA GLU A 108 -22.04 11.52 6.83
C GLU A 108 -20.66 12.15 6.56
N ILE A 109 -20.62 13.46 6.31
CA ILE A 109 -19.39 14.17 5.92
C ILE A 109 -19.26 15.44 6.77
N GLU A 110 -18.17 15.55 7.54
CA GLU A 110 -17.90 16.74 8.34
C GLU A 110 -17.21 17.82 7.49
N VAL A 111 -17.97 18.86 7.14
CA VAL A 111 -17.60 19.83 6.10
C VAL A 111 -16.88 21.08 6.62
N GLY A 112 -16.75 21.23 7.94
CA GLY A 112 -15.94 22.31 8.52
C GLY A 112 -16.30 22.69 9.95
N PHE A 113 -15.62 23.72 10.44
CA PHE A 113 -15.85 24.42 11.70
C PHE A 113 -16.29 25.88 11.40
N PRO A 114 -17.51 26.09 10.86
CA PRO A 114 -17.92 27.35 10.24
C PRO A 114 -18.00 28.54 11.20
N SER A 115 -18.16 28.30 12.49
CA SER A 115 -18.14 29.39 13.48
C SER A 115 -16.73 29.89 13.81
N ALA A 116 -15.70 29.07 13.55
CA ALA A 116 -14.30 29.42 13.81
C ALA A 116 -13.54 29.86 12.55
N SER A 117 -14.04 29.52 11.37
CA SER A 117 -13.40 29.77 10.08
C SER A 117 -14.39 30.35 9.06
N GLN A 118 -14.09 31.53 8.52
CA GLN A 118 -14.93 32.14 7.47
C GLN A 118 -14.90 31.33 6.18
N THR A 119 -13.76 30.72 5.82
CA THR A 119 -13.67 29.87 4.63
C THR A 119 -14.49 28.59 4.79
N ASP A 120 -14.61 28.05 6.00
CA ASP A 120 -15.51 26.92 6.28
C ASP A 120 -16.97 27.36 6.22
N PHE A 121 -17.29 28.52 6.78
CA PHE A 121 -18.63 29.10 6.67
C PHE A 121 -19.06 29.26 5.21
N ASP A 122 -18.21 29.90 4.40
CA ASP A 122 -18.48 30.16 2.99
C ASP A 122 -18.61 28.84 2.20
N PHE A 123 -17.78 27.83 2.50
CA PHE A 123 -17.89 26.52 1.86
C PHE A 123 -19.18 25.79 2.21
N VAL A 124 -19.61 25.81 3.49
CA VAL A 124 -20.90 25.24 3.90
C VAL A 124 -22.06 25.97 3.19
N ARG A 125 -21.99 27.31 3.09
CA ARG A 125 -22.98 28.08 2.31
C ARG A 125 -23.00 27.66 0.85
N GLU A 126 -21.84 27.58 0.21
CA GLU A 126 -21.67 27.23 -1.21
C GLU A 126 -22.32 25.88 -1.53
N ILE A 127 -21.97 24.80 -0.82
CA ILE A 127 -22.51 23.47 -1.11
C ILE A 127 -24.02 23.38 -0.89
N ILE A 128 -24.57 24.16 0.05
CA ILE A 128 -26.02 24.24 0.29
C ILE A 128 -26.72 25.03 -0.82
N THR A 129 -26.21 26.23 -1.15
CA THR A 129 -26.86 27.12 -2.13
C THR A 129 -26.78 26.59 -3.55
N ASP A 130 -25.71 25.86 -3.87
CA ASP A 130 -25.51 25.27 -5.19
C ASP A 130 -26.27 23.95 -5.36
N GLY A 131 -26.96 23.45 -4.31
CA GLY A 131 -27.67 22.18 -4.35
C GLY A 131 -26.72 20.98 -4.53
N ALA A 132 -25.49 21.09 -4.02
CA ALA A 132 -24.45 20.08 -4.20
C ALA A 132 -24.66 18.83 -3.33
N VAL A 133 -25.42 18.97 -2.24
CA VAL A 133 -25.62 17.90 -1.24
C VAL A 133 -26.70 16.93 -1.75
N PRO A 134 -26.36 15.65 -2.00
CA PRO A 134 -27.37 14.65 -2.35
C PRO A 134 -28.39 14.44 -1.22
N ASP A 135 -29.57 13.93 -1.56
CA ASP A 135 -30.69 13.75 -0.61
C ASP A 135 -30.39 12.74 0.51
N ASP A 136 -29.51 11.77 0.26
CA ASP A 136 -29.11 10.72 1.20
C ASP A 136 -27.82 11.06 1.98
N VAL A 137 -27.27 12.26 1.79
CA VAL A 137 -26.08 12.73 2.52
C VAL A 137 -26.49 13.70 3.62
N THR A 138 -25.93 13.49 4.82
CA THR A 138 -26.06 14.38 5.97
C THR A 138 -24.76 15.12 6.20
N LEU A 139 -24.81 16.45 6.19
CA LEU A 139 -23.65 17.27 6.52
C LEU A 139 -23.40 17.26 8.03
N GLN A 140 -22.14 17.20 8.44
CA GLN A 140 -21.73 17.41 9.83
C GLN A 140 -20.93 18.72 9.93
N VAL A 141 -21.19 19.50 10.97
CA VAL A 141 -20.44 20.74 11.27
C VAL A 141 -19.99 20.74 12.73
N LEU A 142 -18.72 21.07 12.94
CA LEU A 142 -18.14 21.14 14.28
C LEU A 142 -18.42 22.49 14.92
N THR A 143 -18.69 22.51 16.23
CA THR A 143 -18.76 23.74 17.02
C THR A 143 -18.30 23.56 18.47
N GLN A 144 -17.78 24.63 19.08
CA GLN A 144 -17.56 24.68 20.53
C GLN A 144 -18.84 25.07 21.25
N CYS A 145 -18.95 24.74 22.54
CA CYS A 145 -20.15 24.97 23.35
C CYS A 145 -20.40 26.45 23.75
N ARG A 146 -19.89 27.44 23.01
CA ARG A 146 -20.15 28.87 23.28
C ARG A 146 -21.36 29.32 22.48
N ASP A 147 -22.25 30.09 23.11
CA ASP A 147 -23.53 30.48 22.55
C ASP A 147 -23.40 31.13 21.16
N GLU A 148 -22.48 32.09 21.02
CA GLU A 148 -22.25 32.82 19.77
C GLU A 148 -21.70 31.92 18.64
N LEU A 149 -20.99 30.85 19.00
CA LEU A 149 -20.45 29.90 18.03
C LEU A 149 -21.52 28.93 17.56
N ILE A 150 -22.38 28.48 18.47
CA ILE A 150 -23.51 27.62 18.12
C ILE A 150 -24.45 28.40 17.19
N GLU A 151 -24.84 29.63 17.53
CA GLU A 151 -25.67 30.49 16.67
C GLU A 151 -25.10 30.57 15.24
N ARG A 152 -23.83 30.94 15.11
CA ARG A 152 -23.16 31.05 13.81
C ARG A 152 -23.07 29.71 13.06
N THR A 153 -23.01 28.59 13.76
CA THR A 153 -23.00 27.24 13.16
C THR A 153 -24.35 26.93 12.51
N PHE A 154 -25.46 27.26 13.20
CA PHE A 154 -26.81 27.12 12.63
C PHE A 154 -27.05 28.08 11.46
N GLU A 155 -26.54 29.31 11.54
CA GLU A 155 -26.58 30.26 10.42
C GLU A 155 -25.88 29.70 9.17
N ALA A 156 -24.70 29.08 9.32
CA ALA A 156 -23.99 28.45 8.23
C ALA A 156 -24.84 27.36 7.55
N CYS A 157 -25.60 26.61 8.33
CA CYS A 157 -26.40 25.47 7.86
C CYS A 157 -27.80 25.85 7.33
N ALA A 158 -28.17 27.14 7.35
CA ALA A 158 -29.52 27.58 6.98
C ALA A 158 -29.92 27.13 5.56
N GLY A 159 -31.00 26.34 5.44
CA GLY A 159 -31.50 25.81 4.17
C GLY A 159 -31.00 24.41 3.81
N ALA A 160 -30.10 23.81 4.59
CA ALA A 160 -29.75 22.40 4.45
C ALA A 160 -30.92 21.49 4.85
N LYS A 161 -31.03 20.30 4.22
CA LYS A 161 -32.09 19.33 4.52
C LYS A 161 -31.77 18.48 5.76
N ASN A 162 -30.59 17.90 5.84
CA ASN A 162 -30.14 17.03 6.93
C ASN A 162 -28.79 17.51 7.46
N VAL A 163 -28.71 17.78 8.77
CA VAL A 163 -27.47 18.29 9.40
C VAL A 163 -27.24 17.65 10.76
N ILE A 164 -26.01 17.21 11.01
CA ILE A 164 -25.47 16.87 12.33
C ILE A 164 -24.71 18.09 12.86
N VAL A 165 -25.15 18.62 14.00
CA VAL A 165 -24.37 19.62 14.74
C VAL A 165 -23.54 18.88 15.77
N HIS A 166 -22.23 18.81 15.50
CA HIS A 166 -21.26 18.20 16.40
C HIS A 166 -20.72 19.27 17.35
N PHE A 167 -21.16 19.25 18.61
CA PHE A 167 -20.66 20.12 19.64
C PHE A 167 -19.78 19.36 20.63
N TYR A 168 -18.74 20.01 21.14
CA TYR A 168 -17.78 19.36 22.02
C TYR A 168 -17.19 20.31 23.07
N ASN A 169 -16.60 19.72 24.10
CA ASN A 169 -15.68 20.38 25.02
C ASN A 169 -14.71 19.34 25.61
N SER A 170 -13.50 19.76 25.97
CA SER A 170 -12.55 18.83 26.59
C SER A 170 -13.02 18.40 27.98
N THR A 171 -12.84 17.12 28.29
CA THR A 171 -13.23 16.51 29.56
C THR A 171 -12.07 15.89 30.33
N SER A 172 -10.88 15.77 29.74
CA SER A 172 -9.75 15.05 30.37
C SER A 172 -9.30 15.62 31.70
N ILE A 173 -8.80 14.75 32.59
CA ILE A 173 -8.23 15.12 33.90
C ILE A 173 -7.25 16.29 33.76
N LEU A 174 -6.36 16.20 32.77
CA LEU A 174 -5.35 17.20 32.51
C LEU A 174 -5.98 18.53 32.10
N GLN A 175 -6.86 18.55 31.09
CA GLN A 175 -7.44 19.79 30.59
C GLN A 175 -8.36 20.47 31.62
N ARG A 176 -9.15 19.71 32.39
CA ARG A 176 -9.94 20.27 33.51
C ARG A 176 -9.04 21.03 34.49
N ARG A 177 -7.89 20.45 34.84
CA ARG A 177 -6.93 21.04 35.80
C ARG A 177 -6.17 22.25 35.24
N VAL A 178 -5.62 22.15 34.03
CA VAL A 178 -4.62 23.13 33.54
C VAL A 178 -5.15 24.10 32.50
N VAL A 179 -6.17 23.72 31.72
CA VAL A 179 -6.78 24.55 30.67
C VAL A 179 -7.97 25.31 31.25
N PHE A 180 -9.01 24.61 31.68
CA PHE A 180 -10.22 25.24 32.21
C PHE A 180 -10.09 25.70 33.66
N ARG A 181 -9.23 25.03 34.44
CA ARG A 181 -9.11 25.23 35.89
C ARG A 181 -10.47 25.12 36.58
N ALA A 182 -11.23 24.12 36.17
CA ALA A 182 -12.62 23.89 36.53
C ALA A 182 -12.82 22.47 37.05
N ASP A 183 -13.82 22.30 37.94
CA ASP A 183 -14.19 20.98 38.45
C ASP A 183 -15.10 20.21 37.48
N ARG A 184 -15.47 18.98 37.85
CA ARG A 184 -16.35 18.12 37.06
C ARG A 184 -17.72 18.77 36.80
N ALA A 185 -18.33 19.40 37.80
CA ALA A 185 -19.65 20.00 37.66
C ALA A 185 -19.65 21.18 36.68
N ALA A 186 -18.64 22.05 36.76
CA ALA A 186 -18.49 23.20 35.89
C ALA A 186 -18.23 22.78 34.43
N VAL A 187 -17.40 21.75 34.20
CA VAL A 187 -17.10 21.25 32.85
C VAL A 187 -18.30 20.52 32.25
N GLN A 188 -19.04 19.74 33.03
CA GLN A 188 -20.32 19.16 32.59
C GLN A 188 -21.35 20.24 32.24
N ALA A 189 -21.41 21.33 33.00
CA ALA A 189 -22.35 22.43 32.74
C ALA A 189 -22.10 23.11 31.38
N ILE A 190 -20.85 23.14 30.88
CA ILE A 190 -20.52 23.63 29.54
C ILE A 190 -21.22 22.76 28.48
N ALA A 191 -21.08 21.44 28.57
CA ALA A 191 -21.70 20.50 27.64
C ALA A 191 -23.23 20.61 27.62
N VAL A 192 -23.83 20.63 28.82
CA VAL A 192 -25.29 20.74 29.03
C VAL A 192 -25.83 22.07 28.52
N ALA A 193 -25.09 23.18 28.73
CA ALA A 193 -25.46 24.48 28.19
C ALA A 193 -25.42 24.49 26.64
N GLY A 194 -24.36 23.92 26.06
CA GLY A 194 -24.24 23.75 24.61
C GLY A 194 -25.38 22.94 24.02
N ALA A 195 -25.77 21.83 24.65
CA ALA A 195 -26.92 21.02 24.24
C ALA A 195 -28.23 21.81 24.26
N ARG A 196 -28.50 22.58 25.34
CA ARG A 196 -29.69 23.44 25.43
C ARG A 196 -29.70 24.50 24.33
N LYS A 197 -28.54 25.10 24.07
CA LYS A 197 -28.38 26.12 23.03
C LYS A 197 -28.63 25.54 21.64
N CYS A 198 -28.15 24.33 21.35
CA CYS A 198 -28.43 23.64 20.09
C CYS A 198 -29.94 23.43 19.86
N LEU A 199 -30.70 23.06 20.89
CA LEU A 199 -32.16 22.93 20.78
C LEU A 199 -32.86 24.29 20.55
N GLN A 200 -32.39 25.34 21.23
CA GLN A 200 -32.92 26.69 21.05
C GLN A 200 -32.70 27.21 19.63
N GLU A 201 -31.51 26.99 19.06
CA GLU A 201 -31.21 27.41 17.69
C GLU A 201 -31.96 26.56 16.66
N ALA A 202 -32.02 25.24 16.83
CA ALA A 202 -32.75 24.34 15.92
C ALA A 202 -34.23 24.73 15.75
N ALA A 203 -34.89 25.18 16.83
CA ALA A 203 -36.28 25.63 16.78
C ALA A 203 -36.50 26.86 15.87
N LYS A 204 -35.46 27.64 15.59
CA LYS A 204 -35.52 28.79 14.66
C LYS A 204 -35.45 28.36 13.18
N TYR A 205 -35.02 27.13 12.91
CA TYR A 205 -34.81 26.59 11.56
C TYR A 205 -35.63 25.30 11.34
N PRO A 206 -36.97 25.37 11.25
CA PRO A 206 -37.84 24.18 11.23
C PRO A 206 -37.79 23.38 9.91
N GLY A 207 -37.19 23.92 8.84
CA GLY A 207 -37.07 23.25 7.54
C GLY A 207 -35.93 22.23 7.44
N THR A 208 -35.07 22.16 8.46
CA THR A 208 -33.90 21.28 8.51
C THR A 208 -34.14 20.16 9.51
N ARG A 209 -33.79 18.93 9.14
CA ARG A 209 -33.73 17.79 10.06
C ARG A 209 -32.40 17.84 10.82
N TRP A 210 -32.48 18.32 12.06
CA TRP A 210 -31.33 18.41 12.95
C TRP A 210 -31.08 17.10 13.70
N ARG A 211 -29.85 16.62 13.64
CA ARG A 211 -29.27 15.58 14.50
C ARG A 211 -28.11 16.19 15.29
N TYR A 212 -27.74 15.52 16.38
CA TYR A 212 -26.73 16.03 17.30
C TYR A 212 -25.65 15.00 17.55
N GLU A 213 -24.41 15.48 17.59
CA GLU A 213 -23.27 14.72 18.06
C GLU A 213 -22.62 15.46 19.23
N TYR A 214 -22.29 14.71 20.28
CA TYR A 214 -21.50 15.21 21.40
C TYR A 214 -20.22 14.41 21.58
N SER A 215 -19.10 15.13 21.67
CA SER A 215 -17.80 14.57 22.03
C SER A 215 -17.30 15.08 23.38
N PRO A 216 -17.09 14.20 24.38
CA PRO A 216 -16.22 14.50 25.50
C PRO A 216 -14.75 14.49 25.00
N GLU A 217 -14.29 15.60 24.43
CA GLU A 217 -12.95 15.71 23.82
C GLU A 217 -11.84 15.33 24.82
N SER A 218 -10.77 14.73 24.30
CA SER A 218 -9.73 14.06 25.09
C SER A 218 -10.29 12.92 25.96
N TYR A 219 -11.29 12.17 25.45
CA TYR A 219 -11.95 11.07 26.16
C TYR A 219 -10.96 10.04 26.73
N THR A 220 -9.92 9.68 25.98
CA THR A 220 -8.88 8.75 26.46
C THR A 220 -8.08 9.25 27.67
N GLY A 221 -8.15 10.55 27.98
CA GLY A 221 -7.60 11.16 29.19
C GLY A 221 -8.64 11.46 30.29
N THR A 222 -9.86 10.93 30.14
CA THR A 222 -11.02 11.16 31.02
C THR A 222 -11.40 9.88 31.74
N GLU A 223 -11.82 10.00 33.01
CA GLU A 223 -12.39 8.89 33.75
C GLU A 223 -13.70 8.41 33.11
N LEU A 224 -13.89 7.10 32.92
CA LEU A 224 -15.03 6.53 32.20
C LEU A 224 -16.36 6.88 32.86
N GLU A 225 -16.43 6.84 34.19
CA GLU A 225 -17.66 7.22 34.89
C GLU A 225 -18.00 8.69 34.63
N TYR A 226 -16.99 9.57 34.57
CA TYR A 226 -17.22 10.98 34.29
C TYR A 226 -17.60 11.24 32.83
N ALA A 227 -16.94 10.58 31.87
CA ALA A 227 -17.33 10.67 30.46
C ALA A 227 -18.80 10.23 30.27
N LYS A 228 -19.19 9.11 30.87
CA LYS A 228 -20.58 8.64 30.90
C LYS A 228 -21.52 9.66 31.54
N GLU A 229 -21.18 10.21 32.71
CA GLU A 229 -22.02 11.21 33.39
C GLU A 229 -22.31 12.43 32.51
N VAL A 230 -21.30 12.92 31.79
CA VAL A 230 -21.44 14.07 30.90
C VAL A 230 -22.28 13.70 29.67
N CYS A 231 -22.00 12.57 29.02
CA CYS A 231 -22.80 12.08 27.89
C CYS A 231 -24.27 11.88 28.30
N ASP A 232 -24.53 11.18 29.41
CA ASP A 232 -25.88 10.99 29.93
C ASP A 232 -26.59 12.33 30.18
N ALA A 233 -25.91 13.31 30.78
CA ALA A 233 -26.49 14.63 31.04
C ALA A 233 -26.80 15.42 29.76
N VAL A 234 -25.98 15.27 28.72
CA VAL A 234 -26.27 15.82 27.40
C VAL A 234 -27.46 15.10 26.78
N GLY A 235 -27.52 13.77 26.86
CA GLY A 235 -28.65 12.97 26.39
C GLY A 235 -29.97 13.29 27.11
N ASP A 236 -29.91 13.60 28.40
CA ASP A 236 -31.09 14.03 29.19
C ASP A 236 -31.60 15.41 28.76
N VAL A 237 -30.78 16.25 28.11
CA VAL A 237 -31.22 17.52 27.49
C VAL A 237 -31.77 17.30 26.09
N ILE A 238 -31.04 16.56 25.25
CA ILE A 238 -31.40 16.34 23.84
C ILE A 238 -32.63 15.43 23.70
N GLU A 239 -32.86 14.54 24.68
CA GLU A 239 -33.95 13.56 24.70
C GLU A 239 -34.04 12.72 23.41
N PRO A 240 -32.95 12.05 22.99
CA PRO A 240 -32.94 11.27 21.76
C PRO A 240 -33.90 10.08 21.83
N THR A 241 -34.33 9.63 20.66
CA THR A 241 -35.18 8.46 20.46
C THR A 241 -34.54 7.49 19.46
N PRO A 242 -35.01 6.24 19.35
CA PRO A 242 -34.49 5.32 18.34
C PRO A 242 -34.63 5.84 16.89
N ASP A 243 -35.67 6.63 16.60
CA ASP A 243 -35.89 7.23 15.27
C ASP A 243 -35.06 8.51 15.03
N ASN A 244 -34.61 9.16 16.11
CA ASN A 244 -33.74 10.33 16.06
C ASN A 244 -32.65 10.24 17.15
N PRO A 245 -31.67 9.33 16.96
CA PRO A 245 -30.66 9.07 17.98
C PRO A 245 -29.64 10.22 18.07
N ILE A 246 -29.05 10.37 19.25
CA ILE A 246 -27.86 11.21 19.44
C ILE A 246 -26.61 10.40 19.10
N ILE A 247 -25.59 11.05 18.55
CA ILE A 247 -24.26 10.45 18.40
C ILE A 247 -23.43 10.82 19.63
N PHE A 248 -22.89 9.81 20.33
CA PHE A 248 -21.83 10.03 21.31
C PHE A 248 -20.52 9.56 20.71
N ASN A 249 -19.66 10.51 20.37
CA ASN A 249 -18.38 10.25 19.74
C ASN A 249 -17.28 10.26 20.80
N LEU A 250 -16.50 9.18 20.88
CA LEU A 250 -15.53 8.94 21.95
C LEU A 250 -14.11 9.01 21.38
N PRO A 251 -13.51 10.21 21.25
CA PRO A 251 -12.26 10.36 20.54
C PRO A 251 -11.06 9.87 21.34
N ALA A 252 -10.16 9.13 20.69
CA ALA A 252 -8.78 9.04 21.15
C ALA A 252 -8.01 10.26 20.63
N THR A 253 -8.38 11.47 21.11
CA THR A 253 -7.78 12.76 20.69
C THR A 253 -6.26 12.73 20.76
N VAL A 254 -5.74 12.06 21.78
CA VAL A 254 -4.39 11.49 21.78
C VAL A 254 -4.52 10.00 22.02
N GLU A 255 -3.81 9.19 21.25
CA GLU A 255 -3.71 7.76 21.48
C GLU A 255 -2.82 7.49 22.72
N MET A 256 -3.43 7.19 23.87
CA MET A 256 -2.72 7.14 25.16
C MET A 256 -2.32 5.72 25.61
N ALA A 257 -2.97 4.68 25.10
CA ALA A 257 -2.77 3.29 25.50
C ALA A 257 -2.76 2.34 24.30
N THR A 258 -2.65 1.04 24.54
CA THR A 258 -2.82 0.01 23.50
C THR A 258 -4.28 -0.10 23.10
N PRO A 259 -4.59 -0.54 21.86
CA PRO A 259 -5.96 -0.50 21.31
C PRO A 259 -6.95 -1.38 22.09
N ASN A 260 -6.49 -2.44 22.75
CA ASN A 260 -7.34 -3.27 23.61
C ASN A 260 -7.87 -2.52 24.85
N VAL A 261 -7.13 -1.53 25.37
CA VAL A 261 -7.59 -0.70 26.49
C VAL A 261 -8.67 0.28 26.02
N TYR A 262 -8.52 0.81 24.80
CA TYR A 262 -9.56 1.62 24.16
C TYR A 262 -10.81 0.76 23.91
N ALA A 263 -10.69 -0.45 23.37
CA ALA A 263 -11.82 -1.37 23.19
C ALA A 263 -12.54 -1.72 24.50
N ASP A 264 -11.80 -2.02 25.58
CA ASP A 264 -12.38 -2.21 26.92
C ASP A 264 -13.19 -0.98 27.36
N SER A 265 -12.68 0.23 27.09
CA SER A 265 -13.36 1.48 27.41
C SER A 265 -14.66 1.65 26.60
N ILE A 266 -14.62 1.33 25.31
CA ILE A 266 -15.78 1.42 24.42
C ILE A 266 -16.85 0.41 24.84
N GLU A 267 -16.46 -0.83 25.14
CA GLU A 267 -17.41 -1.85 25.58
C GLU A 267 -18.03 -1.47 26.93
N TRP A 268 -17.25 -0.88 27.83
CA TRP A 268 -17.78 -0.36 29.09
C TRP A 268 -18.79 0.77 28.83
N MET A 269 -18.47 1.74 27.97
CA MET A 269 -19.39 2.82 27.60
C MET A 269 -20.66 2.28 26.92
N HIS A 270 -20.52 1.35 25.98
CA HIS A 270 -21.62 0.66 25.30
C HIS A 270 -22.60 0.02 26.30
N ARG A 271 -22.08 -0.63 27.34
CA ARG A 271 -22.89 -1.31 28.36
C ARG A 271 -23.54 -0.36 29.37
N ASN A 272 -22.95 0.81 29.59
CA ASN A 272 -23.32 1.67 30.72
C ASN A 272 -24.04 2.97 30.31
N LEU A 273 -23.90 3.49 29.09
CA LEU A 273 -24.61 4.70 28.63
C LEU A 273 -26.14 4.54 28.77
N LYS A 274 -26.83 5.58 29.24
CA LYS A 274 -28.30 5.58 29.28
C LYS A 274 -28.87 5.63 27.87
N ARG A 275 -30.10 5.11 27.71
CA ARG A 275 -30.86 5.12 26.44
C ARG A 275 -30.03 4.58 25.27
N ARG A 276 -29.32 3.46 25.50
CA ARG A 276 -28.37 2.91 24.52
C ARG A 276 -28.99 2.64 23.15
N ASP A 277 -30.29 2.33 23.08
CA ASP A 277 -31.09 2.16 21.87
C ASP A 277 -31.35 3.47 21.08
N SER A 278 -31.12 4.62 21.71
CA SER A 278 -31.24 5.96 21.14
C SER A 278 -29.88 6.65 20.98
N VAL A 279 -28.79 5.86 21.01
CA VAL A 279 -27.41 6.33 20.90
C VAL A 279 -26.76 5.63 19.70
N ILE A 280 -26.10 6.42 18.85
CA ILE A 280 -25.09 5.94 17.91
C ILE A 280 -23.74 6.16 18.59
N LEU A 281 -23.07 5.07 18.97
CA LEU A 281 -21.76 5.15 19.62
C LEU A 281 -20.67 5.25 18.55
N SER A 282 -20.00 6.40 18.49
CA SER A 282 -19.01 6.72 17.45
C SER A 282 -17.59 6.67 18.00
N LEU A 283 -16.66 6.22 17.17
CA LEU A 283 -15.22 6.20 17.43
C LEU A 283 -14.53 7.29 16.63
N HIS A 284 -13.54 7.97 17.22
CA HIS A 284 -12.67 8.91 16.50
C HIS A 284 -11.22 8.74 16.98
N PRO A 285 -10.51 7.68 16.55
CA PRO A 285 -9.15 7.43 17.01
C PRO A 285 -8.10 8.22 16.21
N HIS A 286 -7.20 8.93 16.90
CA HIS A 286 -5.92 9.39 16.32
C HIS A 286 -4.82 8.33 16.48
N ASN A 287 -3.66 8.59 15.88
CA ASN A 287 -2.62 7.58 15.60
C ASN A 287 -1.28 7.81 16.33
N ASP A 288 -1.27 8.47 17.50
CA ASP A 288 -0.02 8.87 18.19
C ASP A 288 0.89 7.70 18.58
N ARG A 289 0.36 6.48 18.67
CA ARG A 289 1.08 5.23 18.98
C ARG A 289 1.10 4.27 17.79
N GLY A 290 0.61 4.71 16.63
CA GLY A 290 0.60 3.93 15.39
C GLY A 290 -0.45 2.80 15.37
N THR A 291 -1.48 2.87 16.23
CA THR A 291 -2.49 1.80 16.36
C THR A 291 -3.94 2.27 16.18
N ALA A 292 -4.19 3.41 15.53
CA ALA A 292 -5.53 3.95 15.30
C ALA A 292 -6.48 2.96 14.60
N VAL A 293 -5.98 2.26 13.57
CA VAL A 293 -6.75 1.23 12.83
C VAL A 293 -7.18 0.11 13.76
N ALA A 294 -6.25 -0.42 14.57
CA ALA A 294 -6.57 -1.45 15.55
C ALA A 294 -7.53 -0.93 16.63
N ALA A 295 -7.40 0.32 17.08
CA ALA A 295 -8.31 0.92 18.05
C ALA A 295 -9.75 1.02 17.49
N ALA A 296 -9.89 1.38 16.21
CA ALA A 296 -11.17 1.43 15.52
C ALA A 296 -11.80 0.04 15.35
N GLU A 297 -11.06 -0.96 14.86
CA GLU A 297 -11.57 -2.33 14.65
C GLU A 297 -11.98 -2.99 15.97
N LEU A 298 -11.13 -2.93 17.00
CA LEU A 298 -11.44 -3.52 18.31
C LEU A 298 -12.54 -2.74 19.03
N GLY A 299 -12.57 -1.41 18.90
CA GLY A 299 -13.66 -0.57 19.40
C GLY A 299 -14.99 -0.88 18.71
N TYR A 300 -14.96 -1.24 17.43
CA TYR A 300 -16.16 -1.64 16.70
C TYR A 300 -16.68 -3.01 17.17
N GLN A 301 -15.78 -3.98 17.34
CA GLN A 301 -16.11 -5.27 17.97
C GLN A 301 -16.72 -5.09 19.39
N ALA A 302 -16.26 -4.09 20.13
CA ALA A 302 -16.74 -3.70 21.45
C ALA A 302 -18.16 -3.09 21.48
N GLY A 303 -18.80 -2.89 20.32
CA GLY A 303 -20.20 -2.45 20.22
C GLY A 303 -20.38 -0.97 19.89
N ALA A 304 -19.37 -0.34 19.28
CA ALA A 304 -19.58 0.92 18.57
C ALA A 304 -20.42 0.69 17.30
N ASP A 305 -21.06 1.76 16.83
CA ASP A 305 -21.95 1.74 15.65
C ASP A 305 -21.33 2.49 14.46
N ARG A 306 -20.42 3.44 14.75
CA ARG A 306 -19.94 4.45 13.80
C ARG A 306 -18.45 4.74 13.98
N ILE A 307 -17.77 5.09 12.89
CA ILE A 307 -16.33 5.45 12.89
C ILE A 307 -16.10 6.73 12.10
N GLU A 308 -15.44 7.70 12.72
CA GLU A 308 -14.93 8.91 12.10
C GLU A 308 -13.46 8.76 11.72
N GLY A 309 -13.09 9.22 10.52
CA GLY A 309 -11.70 9.18 10.07
C GLY A 309 -11.47 9.98 8.79
N CYS A 310 -10.26 9.87 8.24
CA CYS A 310 -9.89 10.51 6.97
C CYS A 310 -9.41 9.46 5.96
N LEU A 311 -9.53 9.78 4.68
CA LEU A 311 -8.86 9.04 3.62
C LEU A 311 -7.34 9.11 3.82
N PHE A 312 -6.67 7.97 3.69
CA PHE A 312 -5.23 7.81 3.93
C PHE A 312 -4.72 8.32 5.29
N GLY A 313 -5.60 8.43 6.29
CA GLY A 313 -5.24 8.77 7.66
C GLY A 313 -4.72 10.19 7.84
N ASN A 314 -5.17 11.16 7.02
CA ASN A 314 -4.86 12.57 7.25
C ASN A 314 -5.46 13.09 8.57
N GLY A 315 -4.90 14.14 9.15
CA GLY A 315 -5.38 14.74 10.40
C GLY A 315 -4.25 15.19 11.30
N GLU A 316 -4.64 15.70 12.46
CA GLU A 316 -3.71 16.29 13.43
C GLU A 316 -2.54 15.36 13.82
N ARG A 317 -1.31 15.90 13.75
CA ARG A 317 -0.02 15.23 14.11
C ARG A 317 0.27 13.94 13.34
N THR A 318 -0.26 12.82 13.84
CA THR A 318 -0.06 11.47 13.32
C THR A 318 -1.25 11.00 12.50
N GLY A 319 -2.31 11.81 12.43
CA GLY A 319 -3.47 11.56 11.61
C GLY A 319 -4.66 10.98 12.36
N ASN A 320 -5.82 11.04 11.72
CA ASN A 320 -6.99 10.25 12.09
C ASN A 320 -6.81 8.80 11.65
N VAL A 321 -7.69 7.91 12.11
CA VAL A 321 -7.76 6.56 11.55
C VAL A 321 -8.01 6.60 10.04
N CYS A 322 -7.33 5.72 9.30
CA CYS A 322 -7.42 5.66 7.85
C CYS A 322 -8.68 4.91 7.41
N LEU A 323 -9.62 5.61 6.78
CA LEU A 323 -10.86 5.03 6.27
C LEU A 323 -10.64 4.05 5.12
N VAL A 324 -9.63 4.28 4.28
CA VAL A 324 -9.25 3.36 3.19
C VAL A 324 -8.78 2.03 3.76
N THR A 325 -7.90 2.06 4.77
CA THR A 325 -7.41 0.84 5.43
C THR A 325 -8.55 0.08 6.11
N LEU A 326 -9.43 0.77 6.84
CA LEU A 326 -10.57 0.11 7.50
C LEU A 326 -11.52 -0.53 6.49
N GLY A 327 -11.90 0.19 5.43
CA GLY A 327 -12.77 -0.33 4.38
C GLY A 327 -12.19 -1.56 3.68
N LEU A 328 -10.90 -1.51 3.30
CA LEU A 328 -10.26 -2.64 2.60
C LEU A 328 -9.88 -3.80 3.54
N ASN A 329 -9.72 -3.55 4.84
CA ASN A 329 -9.63 -4.62 5.84
C ASN A 329 -10.92 -5.44 5.92
N LEU A 330 -12.10 -4.81 5.78
CA LEU A 330 -13.38 -5.51 5.66
C LEU A 330 -13.47 -6.28 4.33
N PHE A 331 -13.24 -5.59 3.21
CA PHE A 331 -13.32 -6.17 1.86
C PHE A 331 -12.46 -7.43 1.73
N SER A 332 -11.19 -7.35 2.12
CA SER A 332 -10.26 -8.47 2.00
C SER A 332 -10.69 -9.71 2.80
N ARG A 333 -11.54 -9.53 3.83
CA ARG A 333 -12.09 -10.60 4.67
C ARG A 333 -13.56 -10.95 4.34
N GLY A 334 -14.06 -10.52 3.18
CA GLY A 334 -15.37 -10.92 2.66
C GLY A 334 -16.54 -10.14 3.25
N VAL A 335 -16.29 -8.96 3.82
CA VAL A 335 -17.33 -8.05 4.31
C VAL A 335 -17.37 -6.83 3.42
N ASP A 336 -18.53 -6.55 2.82
CA ASP A 336 -18.74 -5.35 2.01
C ASP A 336 -18.59 -4.08 2.88
N PRO A 337 -17.62 -3.18 2.58
CA PRO A 337 -17.43 -1.94 3.33
C PRO A 337 -18.51 -0.89 3.04
N GLN A 338 -19.36 -1.11 2.03
CA GLN A 338 -20.37 -0.17 1.54
C GLN A 338 -19.79 1.16 1.02
N ILE A 339 -18.52 1.13 0.62
CA ILE A 339 -17.74 2.26 0.07
C ILE A 339 -16.93 1.72 -1.11
N ASP A 340 -16.94 2.45 -2.22
CA ASP A 340 -16.23 2.06 -3.43
C ASP A 340 -14.74 2.41 -3.35
N PHE A 341 -13.89 1.38 -3.49
CA PHE A 341 -12.44 1.48 -3.56
C PHE A 341 -11.87 0.93 -4.88
N SER A 342 -12.72 0.67 -5.88
CA SER A 342 -12.37 0.03 -7.15
C SER A 342 -11.29 0.76 -7.96
N ASN A 343 -11.09 2.06 -7.71
CA ASN A 343 -10.02 2.85 -8.31
C ASN A 343 -9.23 3.60 -7.23
N ILE A 344 -8.44 2.87 -6.44
CA ILE A 344 -7.68 3.44 -5.33
C ILE A 344 -6.66 4.50 -5.77
N ASP A 345 -6.20 4.42 -7.02
CA ASP A 345 -5.27 5.39 -7.60
C ASP A 345 -5.94 6.75 -7.90
N GLU A 346 -7.21 6.76 -8.30
CA GLU A 346 -7.99 8.00 -8.40
C GLU A 346 -8.24 8.63 -7.02
N ILE A 347 -8.60 7.80 -6.03
CA ILE A 347 -8.77 8.24 -4.64
C ILE A 347 -7.47 8.86 -4.14
N ARG A 348 -6.34 8.14 -4.29
CA ARG A 348 -5.00 8.59 -3.90
C ARG A 348 -4.64 9.93 -4.55
N ARG A 349 -4.69 10.02 -5.88
CA ARG A 349 -4.32 11.25 -6.61
C ARG A 349 -5.16 12.45 -6.17
N THR A 350 -6.45 12.22 -5.92
CA THR A 350 -7.37 13.27 -5.46
C THR A 350 -7.03 13.70 -4.03
N VAL A 351 -6.77 12.75 -3.13
CA VAL A 351 -6.37 13.04 -1.75
C VAL A 351 -5.03 13.79 -1.71
N GLU A 352 -4.03 13.38 -2.48
CA GLU A 352 -2.73 14.06 -2.57
C GLU A 352 -2.86 15.47 -3.14
N TYR A 353 -3.72 15.67 -4.14
CA TYR A 353 -4.03 17.00 -4.69
C TYR A 353 -4.70 17.92 -3.66
N CYS A 354 -5.68 17.40 -2.92
CA CYS A 354 -6.43 18.16 -1.92
C CYS A 354 -5.57 18.46 -0.69
N ASN A 355 -4.81 17.48 -0.20
CA ASN A 355 -4.03 17.59 1.03
C ASN A 355 -2.66 18.23 0.80
N GLN A 356 -2.13 18.19 -0.44
CA GLN A 356 -0.73 18.53 -0.76
C GLN A 356 0.29 17.72 0.05
N LEU A 357 -0.07 16.50 0.42
CA LEU A 357 0.75 15.53 1.14
C LEU A 357 0.71 14.21 0.38
N GLY A 358 1.89 13.62 0.12
CA GLY A 358 1.99 12.33 -0.55
C GLY A 358 1.52 11.18 0.34
N VAL A 359 0.89 10.18 -0.26
CA VAL A 359 0.60 8.91 0.43
C VAL A 359 1.90 8.11 0.53
N PRO A 360 2.35 7.71 1.74
CA PRO A 360 3.60 6.97 1.89
C PRO A 360 3.63 5.68 1.07
N GLU A 361 4.81 5.29 0.59
CA GLU A 361 5.01 4.17 -0.34
C GLU A 361 4.57 2.82 0.24
N ARG A 362 4.46 2.72 1.56
CA ARG A 362 4.05 1.52 2.30
C ARG A 362 2.69 1.66 2.97
N HIS A 363 1.92 2.70 2.67
CA HIS A 363 0.58 2.86 3.22
C HIS A 363 -0.30 1.71 2.73
N PRO A 364 -1.00 0.96 3.62
CA PRO A 364 -1.79 -0.20 3.24
C PRO A 364 -2.69 0.06 2.03
N TYR A 365 -2.70 -0.88 1.09
CA TYR A 365 -3.49 -0.88 -0.15
C TYR A 365 -3.15 0.20 -1.20
N GLY A 366 -2.91 1.44 -0.81
CA GLY A 366 -2.71 2.57 -1.73
C GLY A 366 -1.26 2.97 -2.01
N GLY A 367 -0.31 2.59 -1.15
CA GLY A 367 1.10 2.92 -1.32
C GLY A 367 1.73 2.28 -2.56
N ASP A 368 2.79 2.89 -3.10
CA ASP A 368 3.43 2.41 -4.32
C ASP A 368 3.95 0.97 -4.24
N LEU A 369 4.46 0.55 -3.07
CA LEU A 369 5.19 -0.71 -2.92
C LEU A 369 4.35 -1.88 -2.39
N VAL A 370 3.04 -1.68 -2.16
CA VAL A 370 2.21 -2.67 -1.43
C VAL A 370 1.82 -3.88 -2.27
N TYR A 371 1.86 -3.77 -3.59
CA TYR A 371 1.66 -4.88 -4.54
C TYR A 371 2.96 -5.26 -5.27
N THR A 372 4.12 -4.89 -4.69
CA THR A 372 5.43 -5.17 -5.26
C THR A 372 6.11 -6.32 -4.53
N ALA A 373 6.62 -7.31 -5.27
CA ALA A 373 7.46 -8.38 -4.72
C ALA A 373 8.91 -8.25 -5.20
N PHE A 374 9.82 -7.92 -4.30
CA PHE A 374 11.27 -7.83 -4.61
C PHE A 374 12.01 -9.17 -4.53
N SER A 375 11.49 -10.12 -3.74
CA SER A 375 12.11 -11.44 -3.55
C SER A 375 11.75 -12.37 -4.70
N GLY A 376 12.75 -12.92 -5.39
CA GLY A 376 12.52 -13.92 -6.45
C GLY A 376 11.75 -15.16 -5.98
N SER A 377 11.90 -15.54 -4.71
CA SER A 377 11.12 -16.65 -4.12
C SER A 377 9.64 -16.29 -3.91
N HIS A 378 9.33 -15.02 -3.61
CA HIS A 378 7.94 -14.56 -3.51
C HIS A 378 7.31 -14.46 -4.89
N GLN A 379 8.05 -13.96 -5.89
CA GLN A 379 7.61 -13.90 -7.29
C GLN A 379 7.26 -15.29 -7.84
N ASP A 380 8.11 -16.29 -7.61
CA ASP A 380 7.85 -17.69 -8.00
C ASP A 380 6.57 -18.24 -7.36
N ALA A 381 6.35 -17.97 -6.07
CA ALA A 381 5.14 -18.42 -5.37
C ALA A 381 3.87 -17.68 -5.84
N ILE A 382 3.97 -16.39 -6.14
CA ILE A 382 2.88 -15.59 -6.72
C ILE A 382 2.48 -16.18 -8.08
N ASN A 383 3.45 -16.44 -8.96
CA ASN A 383 3.20 -17.03 -10.27
C ASN A 383 2.52 -18.41 -10.15
N LYS A 384 2.97 -19.26 -9.21
CA LYS A 384 2.32 -20.55 -8.96
C LYS A 384 0.88 -20.41 -8.46
N GLY A 385 0.60 -19.43 -7.60
CA GLY A 385 -0.77 -19.14 -7.16
C GLY A 385 -1.66 -18.72 -8.32
N LEU A 386 -1.19 -17.77 -9.15
CA LEU A 386 -1.91 -17.29 -10.33
C LEU A 386 -2.13 -18.39 -11.37
N ASP A 387 -1.13 -19.22 -11.64
CA ASP A 387 -1.24 -20.33 -12.59
C ASP A 387 -2.23 -21.39 -12.09
N GLN A 388 -2.23 -21.72 -10.79
CA GLN A 388 -3.19 -22.65 -10.21
C GLN A 388 -4.62 -22.10 -10.27
N MET A 389 -4.82 -20.81 -9.97
CA MET A 389 -6.13 -20.18 -10.10
C MET A 389 -6.70 -20.27 -11.52
N LYS A 390 -5.86 -20.10 -12.55
CA LYS A 390 -6.28 -20.27 -13.96
C LYS A 390 -6.70 -21.70 -14.26
N ILE A 391 -5.94 -22.69 -13.79
CA ILE A 391 -6.28 -24.11 -13.96
C ILE A 391 -7.64 -24.42 -13.29
N ASP A 392 -7.85 -23.90 -12.08
CA ASP A 392 -9.10 -24.12 -11.34
C ASP A 392 -10.28 -23.41 -12.02
N ALA A 393 -10.08 -22.23 -12.59
CA ALA A 393 -11.08 -21.49 -13.35
C ALA A 393 -11.47 -22.21 -14.66
N ASP A 394 -10.47 -22.67 -15.45
CA ASP A 394 -10.68 -23.44 -16.67
C ASP A 394 -11.44 -24.75 -16.40
N ALA A 395 -11.12 -25.42 -15.28
CA ALA A 395 -11.80 -26.64 -14.86
C ALA A 395 -13.26 -26.39 -14.43
N ALA A 396 -13.57 -25.18 -13.98
CA ALA A 396 -14.90 -24.76 -13.52
C ALA A 396 -15.72 -24.04 -14.61
N ASP A 397 -15.17 -23.78 -15.80
CA ASP A 397 -15.78 -22.94 -16.86
C ASP A 397 -16.18 -21.55 -16.33
N ALA A 398 -15.30 -20.95 -15.53
CA ALA A 398 -15.51 -19.66 -14.87
C ALA A 398 -14.42 -18.64 -15.25
N ASP A 399 -14.73 -17.34 -15.10
CA ASP A 399 -13.71 -16.30 -15.19
C ASP A 399 -12.80 -16.38 -13.95
N VAL A 400 -11.48 -16.28 -14.15
CA VAL A 400 -10.50 -16.31 -13.06
C VAL A 400 -10.68 -15.12 -12.12
N ASP A 401 -11.24 -14.02 -12.61
CA ASP A 401 -11.47 -12.80 -11.84
C ASP A 401 -12.66 -12.96 -10.86
N ASP A 402 -13.55 -13.92 -11.09
CA ASP A 402 -14.68 -14.25 -10.19
C ASP A 402 -14.34 -15.38 -9.19
N MET A 403 -13.14 -15.95 -9.27
CA MET A 403 -12.70 -17.05 -8.41
C MET A 403 -12.23 -16.56 -7.04
N LEU A 404 -12.23 -17.46 -6.06
CA LEU A 404 -11.63 -17.18 -4.76
C LEU A 404 -10.14 -16.84 -4.93
N TRP A 405 -9.74 -15.64 -4.52
CA TRP A 405 -8.34 -15.22 -4.52
C TRP A 405 -7.47 -16.10 -3.62
N GLN A 406 -6.47 -16.76 -4.20
CA GLN A 406 -5.58 -17.71 -3.52
C GLN A 406 -4.09 -17.53 -3.91
N VAL A 407 -3.61 -16.29 -3.93
CA VAL A 407 -2.22 -15.99 -4.31
C VAL A 407 -1.35 -15.70 -3.07
N PRO A 408 -0.23 -16.42 -2.88
CA PRO A 408 0.70 -16.14 -1.78
C PRO A 408 1.21 -14.70 -1.78
N TYR A 409 1.39 -14.11 -0.59
CA TYR A 409 1.94 -12.77 -0.37
C TYR A 409 1.10 -11.58 -0.85
N LEU A 410 0.00 -11.81 -1.58
CA LEU A 410 -0.94 -10.76 -2.01
C LEU A 410 -2.27 -10.94 -1.26
N PRO A 411 -2.63 -10.05 -0.31
CA PRO A 411 -3.84 -10.21 0.50
C PRO A 411 -5.16 -10.09 -0.27
N ILE A 412 -5.14 -9.43 -1.43
CA ILE A 412 -6.23 -9.22 -2.38
C ILE A 412 -5.67 -9.24 -3.81
N ASP A 413 -6.53 -9.37 -4.82
CA ASP A 413 -6.12 -9.07 -6.20
C ASP A 413 -5.92 -7.55 -6.33
N PRO A 414 -4.72 -7.07 -6.75
CA PRO A 414 -4.53 -5.65 -7.02
C PRO A 414 -5.57 -5.06 -7.99
N ARG A 415 -6.10 -5.87 -8.92
CA ARG A 415 -7.07 -5.43 -9.93
C ARG A 415 -8.41 -5.03 -9.33
N ASP A 416 -8.81 -5.62 -8.20
CA ASP A 416 -10.05 -5.30 -7.49
C ASP A 416 -10.09 -3.84 -7.01
N VAL A 417 -8.92 -3.21 -6.88
CA VAL A 417 -8.76 -1.79 -6.51
C VAL A 417 -8.13 -0.97 -7.64
N GLY A 418 -8.14 -1.49 -8.86
CA GLY A 418 -7.66 -0.79 -10.06
C GLY A 418 -6.14 -0.68 -10.16
N ARG A 419 -5.41 -1.58 -9.48
CA ARG A 419 -3.96 -1.68 -9.49
C ARG A 419 -3.50 -2.95 -10.21
N THR A 420 -2.19 -3.06 -10.38
CA THR A 420 -1.55 -4.22 -10.98
C THR A 420 -0.52 -4.78 -10.02
N TYR A 421 -0.35 -6.10 -10.02
CA TYR A 421 0.83 -6.72 -9.42
C TYR A 421 2.08 -6.29 -10.20
N GLU A 422 3.01 -5.62 -9.53
CA GLU A 422 4.30 -5.27 -10.13
C GLU A 422 5.37 -6.25 -9.67
N ALA A 423 5.74 -7.17 -10.54
CA ALA A 423 7.02 -7.87 -10.44
C ALA A 423 8.15 -6.88 -10.76
N VAL A 424 8.47 -5.98 -9.82
CA VAL A 424 9.64 -5.10 -9.93
C VAL A 424 10.87 -5.98 -9.78
N ILE A 425 11.35 -6.50 -10.90
CA ILE A 425 12.62 -7.21 -10.98
C ILE A 425 13.71 -6.14 -11.07
N ARG A 426 14.07 -5.58 -9.92
CA ARG A 426 15.35 -4.89 -9.78
C ARG A 426 16.41 -5.96 -9.59
N VAL A 427 17.02 -6.46 -10.66
CA VAL A 427 18.12 -7.44 -10.52
C VAL A 427 19.30 -6.73 -9.87
N ASN A 428 19.35 -6.83 -8.55
CA ASN A 428 20.50 -6.50 -7.72
C ASN A 428 21.19 -7.80 -7.27
N SER A 429 22.28 -7.67 -6.51
CA SER A 429 23.04 -8.81 -5.97
C SER A 429 22.21 -9.80 -5.14
N GLN A 430 20.97 -9.45 -4.74
CA GLN A 430 20.05 -10.30 -3.98
C GLN A 430 18.94 -10.96 -4.81
N SER A 431 18.74 -10.57 -6.07
CA SER A 431 17.56 -10.98 -6.87
C SER A 431 17.61 -12.42 -7.40
N GLY A 432 18.79 -13.04 -7.35
CA GLY A 432 18.98 -14.46 -7.67
C GLY A 432 18.61 -14.83 -9.11
N LYS A 433 18.60 -16.14 -9.38
CA LYS A 433 18.43 -16.72 -10.73
C LYS A 433 17.01 -16.57 -11.30
N GLY A 434 16.02 -16.28 -10.45
CA GLY A 434 14.61 -16.20 -10.83
C GLY A 434 14.28 -14.94 -11.62
N GLY A 435 14.88 -13.80 -11.25
CA GLY A 435 14.63 -12.52 -11.92
C GLY A 435 15.06 -12.52 -13.38
N VAL A 436 16.26 -13.05 -13.67
CA VAL A 436 16.80 -13.12 -15.04
C VAL A 436 15.93 -13.98 -15.96
N ALA A 437 15.50 -15.17 -15.49
CA ALA A 437 14.70 -16.07 -16.31
C ALA A 437 13.32 -15.48 -16.66
N TYR A 438 12.72 -14.74 -15.74
CA TYR A 438 11.44 -14.08 -15.98
C TYR A 438 11.58 -12.94 -16.99
N VAL A 439 12.53 -12.02 -16.80
CA VAL A 439 12.72 -10.87 -17.73
C VAL A 439 12.98 -11.36 -19.15
N MET A 440 13.87 -12.35 -19.31
CA MET A 440 14.18 -12.90 -20.64
C MET A 440 12.97 -13.57 -21.30
N LYS A 441 12.09 -14.22 -20.52
CA LYS A 441 10.87 -14.84 -21.04
C LYS A 441 9.80 -13.80 -21.38
N THR A 442 9.53 -12.87 -20.47
CA THR A 442 8.41 -11.93 -20.56
C THR A 442 8.69 -10.83 -21.58
N ASP A 443 9.89 -10.23 -21.54
CA ASP A 443 10.19 -9.03 -22.33
C ASP A 443 10.78 -9.39 -23.71
N HIS A 444 11.43 -10.57 -23.81
CA HIS A 444 12.15 -10.98 -25.01
C HIS A 444 11.70 -12.34 -25.57
N GLY A 445 10.72 -13.00 -24.95
CA GLY A 445 10.20 -14.26 -25.44
C GLY A 445 11.20 -15.42 -25.40
N LEU A 446 12.25 -15.37 -24.57
CA LEU A 446 13.32 -16.37 -24.48
C LEU A 446 13.17 -17.26 -23.24
N VAL A 447 12.89 -18.54 -23.45
CA VAL A 447 12.80 -19.54 -22.37
C VAL A 447 14.18 -20.18 -22.19
N LEU A 448 15.05 -19.51 -21.44
CA LEU A 448 16.43 -19.96 -21.24
C LEU A 448 16.47 -21.33 -20.53
N PRO A 449 17.28 -22.30 -21.01
CA PRO A 449 17.56 -23.53 -20.28
C PRO A 449 18.14 -23.27 -18.89
N ARG A 450 17.84 -24.13 -17.92
CA ARG A 450 18.21 -23.91 -16.51
C ARG A 450 19.70 -23.64 -16.31
N ARG A 451 20.57 -24.33 -17.07
CA ARG A 451 22.03 -24.16 -16.99
C ARG A 451 22.48 -22.83 -17.61
N LEU A 452 21.86 -22.41 -18.72
CA LEU A 452 22.05 -21.09 -19.32
C LEU A 452 21.59 -19.95 -18.39
N GLN A 453 20.46 -20.11 -17.70
CA GLN A 453 20.02 -19.14 -16.67
C GLN A 453 21.10 -18.93 -15.61
N ILE A 454 21.76 -20.02 -15.17
CA ILE A 454 22.82 -19.97 -14.16
C ILE A 454 24.07 -19.27 -14.72
N GLU A 455 24.47 -19.61 -15.95
CA GLU A 455 25.62 -19.00 -16.62
C GLU A 455 25.40 -17.49 -16.79
N PHE A 456 24.28 -17.09 -17.38
CA PHE A 456 24.00 -15.68 -17.63
C PHE A 456 23.76 -14.87 -16.35
N SER A 457 23.16 -15.47 -15.31
CA SER A 457 23.03 -14.80 -14.01
C SER A 457 24.38 -14.42 -13.41
N ARG A 458 25.47 -15.19 -13.67
CA ARG A 458 26.81 -14.84 -13.20
C ARG A 458 27.37 -13.62 -13.94
N VAL A 459 27.09 -13.50 -15.24
CA VAL A 459 27.46 -12.34 -16.06
C VAL A 459 26.79 -11.08 -15.50
N ILE A 460 25.48 -11.15 -15.20
CA ILE A 460 24.73 -10.05 -14.59
C ILE A 460 25.25 -9.71 -13.18
N GLN A 461 25.61 -10.72 -12.37
CA GLN A 461 26.20 -10.48 -11.05
C GLN A 461 27.52 -9.71 -11.13
N GLN A 462 28.40 -10.06 -12.07
CA GLN A 462 29.67 -9.36 -12.28
C GLN A 462 29.46 -7.89 -12.67
N LEU A 463 28.39 -7.58 -13.42
CA LEU A 463 28.02 -6.20 -13.77
C LEU A 463 27.53 -5.42 -12.52
N THR A 464 26.84 -6.07 -11.58
CA THR A 464 26.31 -5.41 -10.36
C THR A 464 27.30 -5.25 -9.21
N ASP A 465 28.31 -6.13 -9.11
CA ASP A 465 29.23 -6.17 -7.96
C ASP A 465 30.21 -4.97 -7.92
N GLY A 466 30.40 -4.26 -9.04
CA GLY A 466 31.32 -3.12 -9.15
C GLY A 466 30.78 -1.78 -8.64
N GLU A 467 29.46 -1.56 -8.69
CA GLU A 467 28.85 -0.25 -8.41
C GLU A 467 27.68 -0.29 -7.40
N GLY A 468 27.29 -1.46 -6.88
CA GLY A 468 26.12 -1.56 -5.99
C GLY A 468 24.81 -1.13 -6.66
N GLY A 469 24.80 -1.11 -8.00
CA GLY A 469 23.70 -0.66 -8.84
C GLY A 469 22.75 -1.80 -9.23
N GLU A 470 21.54 -1.40 -9.59
CA GLU A 470 20.49 -2.27 -10.13
C GLU A 470 20.67 -2.41 -11.65
N VAL A 471 20.37 -3.58 -12.23
CA VAL A 471 20.33 -3.77 -13.69
C VAL A 471 18.90 -3.65 -14.18
N THR A 472 18.65 -2.68 -15.05
CA THR A 472 17.37 -2.49 -15.74
C THR A 472 17.14 -3.61 -16.79
N PRO A 473 15.88 -3.89 -17.20
CA PRO A 473 15.61 -4.86 -18.26
C PRO A 473 16.38 -4.60 -19.55
N LYS A 474 16.54 -3.32 -19.91
CA LYS A 474 17.34 -2.90 -21.07
C LYS A 474 18.82 -3.25 -20.90
N GLU A 475 19.43 -2.93 -19.77
CA GLU A 475 20.84 -3.26 -19.51
C GLU A 475 21.06 -4.77 -19.45
N MET A 476 20.08 -5.53 -18.95
CA MET A 476 20.12 -6.99 -18.99
C MET A 476 20.08 -7.52 -20.43
N TRP A 477 19.21 -6.97 -21.28
CA TRP A 477 19.19 -7.32 -22.70
C TRP A 477 20.49 -6.96 -23.41
N ASP A 478 21.01 -5.76 -23.17
CA ASP A 478 22.27 -5.31 -23.76
C ASP A 478 23.42 -6.25 -23.35
N ALA A 479 23.51 -6.61 -22.07
CA ALA A 479 24.47 -7.59 -21.58
C ALA A 479 24.26 -8.99 -22.21
N PHE A 480 23.02 -9.44 -22.36
CA PHE A 480 22.70 -10.71 -23.02
C PHE A 480 23.14 -10.70 -24.49
N ALA A 481 22.83 -9.62 -25.21
CA ALA A 481 23.18 -9.47 -26.61
C ALA A 481 24.70 -9.39 -26.78
N ASP A 482 25.39 -8.62 -25.94
CA ASP A 482 26.86 -8.51 -25.98
C ASP A 482 27.57 -9.80 -25.63
N GLU A 483 26.94 -10.66 -24.84
CA GLU A 483 27.48 -11.95 -24.46
C GLU A 483 27.21 -13.03 -25.50
N TYR A 484 25.97 -13.12 -26.01
CA TYR A 484 25.55 -14.28 -26.83
C TYR A 484 25.22 -13.95 -28.30
N LEU A 485 24.88 -12.71 -28.67
CA LEU A 485 24.32 -12.41 -30.00
C LEU A 485 25.24 -11.56 -30.89
N ASN A 486 25.86 -10.54 -30.30
CA ASN A 486 26.69 -9.53 -30.99
C ASN A 486 28.11 -10.01 -31.34
N PRO A 487 28.76 -10.94 -30.60
CA PRO A 487 30.11 -11.36 -30.94
C PRO A 487 30.22 -12.00 -32.33
N VAL A 488 31.07 -11.43 -33.19
CA VAL A 488 31.40 -11.93 -34.54
C VAL A 488 32.86 -12.39 -34.66
N ARG A 489 33.59 -12.48 -33.55
CA ARG A 489 34.98 -12.96 -33.50
C ARG A 489 35.16 -14.02 -32.42
N PRO A 490 36.00 -15.04 -32.65
CA PRO A 490 36.81 -15.25 -33.87
C PRO A 490 36.00 -15.73 -35.07
N LEU A 491 34.75 -16.17 -34.90
CA LEU A 491 33.95 -16.76 -35.96
C LEU A 491 32.75 -15.88 -36.35
N GLU A 492 32.63 -15.55 -37.63
CA GLU A 492 31.45 -14.93 -38.24
C GLU A 492 30.89 -15.84 -39.33
N ARG A 493 29.58 -16.13 -39.34
CA ARG A 493 28.94 -16.87 -40.43
C ARG A 493 28.31 -15.90 -41.41
N MET A 494 28.74 -15.92 -42.67
CA MET A 494 28.26 -15.02 -43.72
C MET A 494 27.03 -15.61 -44.42
N GLN A 495 27.19 -16.80 -44.99
CA GLN A 495 26.16 -17.49 -45.76
C GLN A 495 26.41 -18.99 -45.76
N GLN A 496 25.37 -19.76 -46.08
CA GLN A 496 25.45 -21.20 -46.16
C GLN A 496 24.47 -21.73 -47.20
N LYS A 497 24.83 -22.87 -47.77
CA LYS A 497 23.98 -23.72 -48.59
C LYS A 497 23.87 -25.07 -47.90
N LEU A 498 22.65 -25.45 -47.57
CA LEU A 498 22.33 -26.76 -47.00
C LEU A 498 21.79 -27.67 -48.11
N ILE A 499 22.35 -28.87 -48.19
CA ILE A 499 21.87 -29.96 -49.04
C ILE A 499 21.41 -31.05 -48.09
N ALA A 500 20.11 -31.07 -47.80
CA ALA A 500 19.51 -32.07 -46.93
C ALA A 500 19.39 -33.41 -47.69
N ALA A 501 19.49 -34.52 -46.96
CA ALA A 501 19.26 -35.84 -47.54
C ALA A 501 17.80 -35.99 -47.99
N GLU A 502 17.59 -36.72 -49.10
CA GLU A 502 16.24 -37.00 -49.64
C GLU A 502 15.54 -38.16 -48.90
N THR A 503 16.27 -38.86 -48.03
CA THR A 503 15.79 -40.01 -47.25
C THR A 503 16.06 -39.78 -45.78
N ASP A 504 15.13 -40.25 -44.93
CA ASP A 504 15.32 -40.31 -43.48
C ASP A 504 16.65 -41.01 -43.13
N ASP A 505 17.34 -40.52 -42.10
CA ASP A 505 18.67 -40.95 -41.66
C ASP A 505 19.79 -40.84 -42.72
N GLY A 506 19.54 -40.12 -43.81
CA GLY A 506 20.56 -39.79 -44.79
C GLY A 506 21.57 -38.75 -44.27
N THR A 507 22.62 -38.50 -45.05
CA THR A 507 23.67 -37.55 -44.68
C THR A 507 23.42 -36.18 -45.31
N ASP A 508 23.19 -35.18 -44.46
CA ASP A 508 23.14 -33.77 -44.84
C ASP A 508 24.54 -33.25 -45.13
N ARG A 509 24.64 -32.32 -46.07
CA ARG A 509 25.88 -31.60 -46.39
C ARG A 509 25.65 -30.10 -46.28
N ILE A 510 26.63 -29.40 -45.74
CA ILE A 510 26.62 -27.94 -45.68
C ILE A 510 27.89 -27.38 -46.33
N GLU A 511 27.71 -26.35 -47.13
CA GLU A 511 28.77 -25.49 -47.65
C GLU A 511 28.53 -24.10 -47.04
N ALA A 512 29.48 -23.55 -46.30
CA ALA A 512 29.34 -22.27 -45.63
C ALA A 512 30.54 -21.35 -45.90
N VAL A 513 30.26 -20.07 -46.02
CA VAL A 513 31.28 -19.02 -46.01
C VAL A 513 31.30 -18.42 -44.61
N VAL A 514 32.45 -18.55 -43.94
CA VAL A 514 32.69 -17.99 -42.61
C VAL A 514 33.86 -17.01 -42.65
N LYS A 515 33.96 -16.12 -41.67
CA LYS A 515 35.22 -15.43 -41.40
C LYS A 515 35.82 -15.98 -40.12
N VAL A 516 37.06 -16.45 -40.22
CA VAL A 516 37.88 -16.83 -39.06
C VAL A 516 38.88 -15.72 -38.83
N ASP A 517 38.78 -15.04 -37.69
CA ASP A 517 39.55 -13.84 -37.35
C ASP A 517 39.49 -12.74 -38.42
N GLY A 518 38.34 -12.64 -39.11
CA GLY A 518 38.10 -11.68 -40.18
C GLY A 518 38.55 -12.13 -41.58
N VAL A 519 39.14 -13.31 -41.73
CA VAL A 519 39.54 -13.88 -43.02
C VAL A 519 38.43 -14.79 -43.55
N GLU A 520 37.88 -14.44 -44.71
CA GLU A 520 36.85 -15.22 -45.38
C GLU A 520 37.40 -16.60 -45.79
N THR A 521 36.70 -17.64 -45.38
CA THR A 521 37.07 -19.04 -45.57
C THR A 521 35.83 -19.84 -45.93
N GLU A 522 35.91 -20.62 -46.99
CA GLU A 522 34.89 -21.60 -47.34
C GLU A 522 35.12 -22.89 -46.55
N ILE A 523 34.06 -23.37 -45.91
CA ILE A 523 34.06 -24.63 -45.16
C ILE A 523 32.95 -25.53 -45.68
N ALA A 524 33.20 -26.83 -45.69
CA ALA A 524 32.21 -27.83 -46.04
C ALA A 524 32.27 -28.98 -45.04
N GLY A 525 31.12 -29.56 -44.74
CA GLY A 525 31.01 -30.67 -43.79
C GLY A 525 29.75 -31.48 -44.01
N ALA A 526 29.69 -32.64 -43.37
CA ALA A 526 28.61 -33.59 -43.51
C ALA A 526 28.18 -34.17 -42.16
N GLY A 527 26.91 -34.50 -42.01
CA GLY A 527 26.39 -35.03 -40.75
C GLY A 527 24.97 -35.58 -40.89
N ASN A 528 24.43 -36.11 -39.80
CA ASN A 528 23.06 -36.62 -39.71
C ASN A 528 22.00 -35.50 -39.57
N GLY A 529 22.37 -34.27 -39.89
CA GLY A 529 21.50 -33.10 -39.82
C GLY A 529 22.31 -31.80 -40.01
N PRO A 530 21.65 -30.64 -40.16
CA PRO A 530 22.32 -29.39 -40.52
C PRO A 530 23.29 -28.90 -39.45
N LEU A 531 22.95 -29.10 -38.17
CA LEU A 531 23.78 -28.73 -37.03
C LEU A 531 25.08 -29.56 -37.00
N ALA A 532 24.96 -30.88 -37.17
CA ALA A 532 26.09 -31.81 -37.18
C ALA A 532 27.02 -31.55 -38.39
N ALA A 533 26.44 -31.33 -39.57
CA ALA A 533 27.21 -30.99 -40.78
C ALA A 533 28.01 -29.69 -40.61
N PHE A 534 27.45 -28.69 -39.92
CA PHE A 534 28.16 -27.43 -39.67
C PHE A 534 29.26 -27.56 -38.62
N VAL A 535 29.03 -28.34 -37.56
CA VAL A 535 30.05 -28.67 -36.57
C VAL A 535 31.23 -29.43 -37.21
N ASP A 536 30.94 -30.39 -38.09
CA ASP A 536 31.95 -31.09 -38.88
C ASP A 536 32.74 -30.11 -39.77
N ALA A 537 32.05 -29.21 -40.49
CA ALA A 537 32.69 -28.19 -41.32
C ALA A 537 33.65 -27.27 -40.55
N LEU A 538 33.29 -26.89 -39.33
CA LEU A 538 34.13 -26.04 -38.47
C LEU A 538 35.42 -26.73 -38.02
N SER A 539 35.43 -28.07 -37.95
CA SER A 539 36.64 -28.82 -37.57
C SER A 539 37.79 -28.62 -38.57
N HIS A 540 37.48 -28.38 -39.85
CA HIS A 540 38.47 -28.14 -40.90
C HIS A 540 39.19 -26.80 -40.81
N VAL A 541 38.64 -25.87 -40.02
CA VAL A 541 39.29 -24.58 -39.68
C VAL A 541 39.82 -24.55 -38.25
N GLY A 542 40.02 -25.73 -37.65
CA GLY A 542 40.61 -25.88 -36.32
C GLY A 542 39.67 -25.61 -35.15
N VAL A 543 38.36 -25.49 -35.40
CA VAL A 543 37.35 -25.26 -34.36
C VAL A 543 36.62 -26.58 -34.10
N HIS A 544 37.03 -27.29 -33.06
CA HIS A 544 36.38 -28.53 -32.64
C HIS A 544 35.25 -28.23 -31.65
N VAL A 545 34.01 -28.43 -32.09
CA VAL A 545 32.81 -28.23 -31.27
C VAL A 545 32.20 -29.58 -30.94
N HIS A 546 32.01 -29.88 -29.66
CA HIS A 546 31.29 -31.07 -29.20
C HIS A 546 29.98 -30.65 -28.53
N VAL A 547 28.86 -30.83 -29.22
CA VAL A 547 27.53 -30.48 -28.70
C VAL A 547 27.14 -31.44 -27.57
N LEU A 548 26.78 -30.88 -26.41
CA LEU A 548 26.38 -31.61 -25.20
C LEU A 548 24.87 -31.58 -24.97
N ASP A 549 24.24 -30.45 -25.25
CA ASP A 549 22.80 -30.24 -25.07
C ASP A 549 22.26 -29.29 -26.15
N TYR A 550 21.01 -29.47 -26.51
CA TYR A 550 20.31 -28.69 -27.52
C TYR A 550 18.85 -28.48 -27.10
N SER A 551 18.37 -27.24 -27.20
CA SER A 551 16.95 -26.95 -27.06
C SER A 551 16.55 -25.81 -27.98
N GLU A 552 15.29 -25.81 -28.41
CA GLU A 552 14.71 -24.76 -29.24
C GLU A 552 13.24 -24.55 -28.88
N HIS A 553 12.74 -23.35 -29.15
CA HIS A 553 11.30 -23.07 -29.14
C HIS A 553 10.96 -21.88 -30.05
N ALA A 554 9.68 -21.76 -30.40
CA ALA A 554 9.16 -20.58 -31.06
C ALA A 554 9.05 -19.40 -30.08
N MET A 555 9.40 -18.20 -30.52
CA MET A 555 9.29 -16.96 -29.73
C MET A 555 7.94 -16.27 -29.91
N SER A 556 7.23 -16.56 -31.01
CA SER A 556 5.90 -16.04 -31.33
C SER A 556 5.11 -17.06 -32.16
N ALA A 557 3.82 -16.80 -32.41
CA ALA A 557 2.95 -17.65 -33.24
C ALA A 557 2.68 -17.00 -34.60
N GLY A 558 2.54 -17.82 -35.66
CA GLY A 558 2.20 -17.38 -37.02
C GLY A 558 3.32 -17.63 -38.05
N GLU A 559 3.08 -17.24 -39.31
CA GLU A 559 4.01 -17.47 -40.43
C GLU A 559 5.31 -16.64 -40.34
N GLU A 560 5.33 -15.57 -39.54
CA GLU A 560 6.51 -14.74 -39.28
C GLU A 560 7.21 -15.07 -37.94
N ALA A 561 6.91 -16.24 -37.36
CA ALA A 561 7.47 -16.64 -36.07
C ALA A 561 9.01 -16.76 -36.11
N GLN A 562 9.67 -16.22 -35.09
CA GLN A 562 11.10 -16.43 -34.86
C GLN A 562 11.33 -17.67 -33.98
N ALA A 563 12.45 -18.36 -34.22
CA ALA A 563 12.93 -19.47 -33.42
C ALA A 563 14.14 -19.03 -32.59
N ALA A 564 14.15 -19.43 -31.32
CA ALA A 564 15.31 -19.36 -30.45
C ALA A 564 15.91 -20.77 -30.29
N ALA A 565 17.22 -20.89 -30.49
CA ALA A 565 17.97 -22.12 -30.29
C ALA A 565 19.08 -21.90 -29.26
N TYR A 566 19.30 -22.90 -28.42
CA TYR A 566 20.29 -22.91 -27.35
C TYR A 566 21.16 -24.17 -27.49
N VAL A 567 22.47 -23.98 -27.63
CA VAL A 567 23.44 -25.07 -27.79
C VAL A 567 24.42 -25.01 -26.62
N GLU A 568 24.48 -26.06 -25.81
CA GLU A 568 25.59 -26.26 -24.89
C GLU A 568 26.68 -27.05 -25.62
N ALA A 569 27.89 -26.52 -25.67
CA ALA A 569 28.99 -27.16 -26.36
C ALA A 569 30.27 -27.12 -25.55
N GLN A 570 31.06 -28.18 -25.69
CA GLN A 570 32.45 -28.22 -25.27
C GLN A 570 33.35 -27.81 -26.43
N ILE A 571 34.18 -26.80 -26.21
CA ILE A 571 35.12 -26.25 -27.18
C ILE A 571 36.46 -26.06 -26.46
N GLY A 572 37.45 -26.89 -26.82
CA GLY A 572 38.65 -27.07 -26.00
C GLY A 572 38.29 -27.58 -24.60
N ASP A 573 38.84 -26.94 -23.56
CA ASP A 573 38.60 -27.32 -22.16
C ASP A 573 37.38 -26.62 -21.53
N ARG A 574 36.62 -25.83 -22.30
CA ARG A 574 35.49 -25.04 -21.80
C ARG A 574 34.17 -25.60 -22.26
N THR A 575 33.21 -25.71 -21.34
CA THR A 575 31.79 -25.91 -21.65
C THR A 575 31.09 -24.57 -21.57
N VAL A 576 30.42 -24.17 -22.64
CA VAL A 576 29.74 -22.88 -22.76
C VAL A 576 28.38 -23.06 -23.43
N TRP A 577 27.48 -22.13 -23.18
CA TRP A 577 26.24 -22.00 -23.93
C TRP A 577 26.38 -20.98 -25.07
N GLY A 578 25.75 -21.29 -26.20
CA GLY A 578 25.52 -20.37 -27.30
C GLY A 578 24.03 -20.22 -27.58
N VAL A 579 23.64 -19.03 -28.03
CA VAL A 579 22.25 -18.66 -28.33
C VAL A 579 22.14 -18.15 -29.75
N GLY A 580 21.11 -18.59 -30.47
CA GLY A 580 20.81 -18.13 -31.82
C GLY A 580 19.34 -17.82 -31.98
N ILE A 581 19.05 -16.66 -32.58
CA ILE A 581 17.68 -16.23 -32.91
C ILE A 581 17.61 -16.04 -34.42
N ALA A 582 16.63 -16.64 -35.08
CA ALA A 582 16.37 -16.44 -36.51
C ALA A 582 14.93 -16.81 -36.87
N SER A 583 14.44 -16.37 -38.04
CA SER A 583 13.14 -16.80 -38.58
C SER A 583 13.12 -18.28 -39.01
N SER A 584 14.28 -18.92 -39.11
CA SER A 584 14.43 -20.33 -39.49
C SER A 584 15.06 -21.10 -38.34
N ILE A 585 14.46 -22.23 -37.96
CA ILE A 585 14.98 -23.17 -36.95
C ILE A 585 16.43 -23.57 -37.25
N THR A 586 16.73 -23.89 -38.51
CA THR A 586 18.07 -24.24 -38.98
C THR A 586 19.03 -23.07 -38.82
N THR A 587 18.62 -21.86 -39.16
CA THR A 587 19.51 -20.70 -39.05
C THR A 587 19.75 -20.33 -37.58
N ALA A 588 18.75 -20.48 -36.72
CA ALA A 588 18.87 -20.26 -35.28
C ALA A 588 19.87 -21.25 -34.66
N SER A 589 19.78 -22.54 -35.00
CA SER A 589 20.69 -23.55 -34.48
C SER A 589 22.14 -23.32 -34.91
N LEU A 590 22.38 -22.94 -36.18
CA LEU A 590 23.71 -22.57 -36.67
C LEU A 590 24.26 -21.30 -35.98
N ARG A 591 23.40 -20.30 -35.73
CA ARG A 591 23.80 -19.10 -34.97
C ARG A 591 24.19 -19.44 -33.53
N ALA A 592 23.48 -20.36 -32.88
CA ALA A 592 23.81 -20.80 -31.54
C ALA A 592 25.19 -21.47 -31.46
N VAL A 593 25.60 -22.24 -32.48
CA VAL A 593 26.97 -22.80 -32.56
C VAL A 593 28.01 -21.70 -32.70
N VAL A 594 27.80 -20.73 -33.59
CA VAL A 594 28.72 -19.58 -33.75
C VAL A 594 28.86 -18.80 -32.44
N SER A 595 27.73 -18.57 -31.76
CA SER A 595 27.68 -17.94 -30.44
C SER A 595 28.54 -18.71 -29.42
N ALA A 596 28.39 -20.04 -29.33
CA ALA A 596 29.18 -20.87 -28.42
C ALA A 596 30.69 -20.80 -28.72
N VAL A 597 31.07 -20.83 -30.01
CA VAL A 597 32.49 -20.68 -30.42
C VAL A 597 33.06 -19.33 -29.96
N ASN A 598 32.32 -18.25 -30.17
CA ASN A 598 32.77 -16.91 -29.79
C ASN A 598 32.82 -16.73 -28.26
N ARG A 599 31.90 -17.35 -27.52
CA ARG A 599 31.91 -17.43 -26.05
C ARG A 599 33.15 -18.16 -25.53
N ALA A 600 33.49 -19.30 -26.11
CA ALA A 600 34.65 -20.10 -25.69
C ALA A 600 35.99 -19.37 -25.87
N ALA A 601 36.08 -18.47 -26.86
CA ALA A 601 37.29 -17.73 -27.19
C ALA A 601 37.54 -16.48 -26.32
N ARG A 602 36.54 -15.98 -25.57
CA ARG A 602 36.71 -14.82 -24.68
C ARG A 602 37.50 -15.18 -23.41
N PRO A 603 38.45 -14.35 -22.94
CA PRO A 603 39.00 -14.50 -21.59
C PRO A 603 37.85 -14.47 -20.57
N GLY A 604 37.82 -15.47 -19.67
CA GLY A 604 36.74 -15.65 -18.70
C GLY A 604 36.79 -14.69 -17.52
#